data_AF-A0A6L6TLP1-F1
#
_entry.id   AF-A0A6L6TLP1-F1
#
_cell.length_a   1.000
_cell.length_b   1.000
_cell.length_c   1.000
_cell.angle_alpha   90.00
_cell.angle_beta   90.00
_cell.angle_gamma   90.00
#
_symmetry.space_group_name_H-M   'P 1'
#
loop_
_entity.id
_entity.type
_entity.pdbx_description
1 polymer ?
#
loop_
_entity_poly.entity_id
_entity_poly.type
_entity_poly.pdbx_seq_one_letter_code
_entity_poly.pdbx_strand_id
1 'polypeptide(L)' 'MKDQITKLGETLEGLAQIADELERQVAPCPVTRLLLIAWLTEWVLGPETQAALKRDLPCLPQSLKSAYAVWIHHSGGR' A
#
# COMPACT_ATOMS: atom_id res chain seq x y z
N MET A 1 -16.09 -4.38 -20.81
CA MET A 1 -15.98 -3.15 -19.99
C MET A 1 -16.26 -3.39 -18.50
N LYS A 2 -17.30 -4.15 -18.10
CA LYS A 2 -17.53 -4.50 -16.68
C LYS A 2 -16.32 -5.18 -16.01
N ASP A 3 -15.68 -6.10 -16.72
CA ASP A 3 -14.49 -6.82 -16.25
C ASP A 3 -13.31 -5.93 -15.80
N GLN A 4 -13.10 -4.79 -16.46
CA GLN A 4 -11.96 -3.92 -16.16
C GLN A 4 -12.20 -3.08 -14.91
N ILE A 5 -13.45 -2.64 -14.70
CA ILE A 5 -13.83 -1.88 -13.51
C ILE A 5 -13.82 -2.78 -12.28
N THR A 6 -14.29 -4.02 -12.41
CA THR A 6 -14.23 -5.02 -11.33
C THR A 6 -12.78 -5.31 -10.91
N LYS A 7 -11.89 -5.58 -11.88
CA LYS A 7 -10.45 -5.80 -11.60
C LYS A 7 -9.78 -4.59 -10.94
N LEU A 8 -10.18 -3.38 -11.32
CA LEU A 8 -9.69 -2.16 -10.68
C LEU A 8 -10.17 -2.07 -9.23
N GLY A 9 -11.43 -2.39 -8.96
CA GLY A 9 -11.97 -2.45 -7.59
C GLY A 9 -11.21 -3.44 -6.72
N GLU A 10 -10.96 -4.66 -7.21
CA GLU A 10 -10.21 -5.69 -6.48
C GLU A 10 -8.75 -5.29 -6.23
N THR A 11 -8.13 -4.59 -7.19
CA THR A 11 -6.80 -4.00 -7.04
C THR A 11 -6.80 -2.93 -5.94
N LEU A 12 -7.76 -2.01 -5.96
CA LEU A 12 -7.83 -0.94 -4.96
C LEU A 12 -8.11 -1.48 -3.56
N GLU A 13 -9.01 -2.44 -3.41
CA GLU A 13 -9.24 -3.13 -2.13
C GLU A 13 -7.98 -3.84 -1.64
N GLY A 14 -7.19 -4.41 -2.54
CA GLY A 14 -5.95 -5.04 -2.15
C GLY A 14 -4.87 -4.08 -1.68
N LEU A 15 -4.76 -2.91 -2.31
CA LEU A 15 -3.85 -1.86 -1.85
C LEU A 15 -4.33 -1.27 -0.52
N ALA A 16 -5.64 -1.16 -0.32
CA ALA A 16 -6.24 -0.74 0.95
C ALA A 16 -5.84 -1.67 2.10
N GLN A 17 -5.94 -2.99 1.92
CA GLN A 17 -5.52 -3.96 2.94
C GLN A 17 -4.02 -3.87 3.26
N ILE A 18 -3.17 -3.68 2.25
CA ILE A 18 -1.73 -3.48 2.44
C ILE A 18 -1.46 -2.17 3.19
N ALA A 19 -2.19 -1.10 2.85
CA ALA A 19 -2.10 0.19 3.53
C ALA A 19 -2.47 0.09 5.02
N ASP A 20 -3.61 -0.53 5.35
CA ASP A 20 -4.03 -0.75 6.74
C ASP A 20 -2.97 -1.51 7.53
N GLU A 21 -2.39 -2.53 6.92
CA GLU A 21 -1.38 -3.36 7.57
C GLU A 21 -0.03 -2.62 7.74
N LEU A 22 0.34 -1.74 6.81
CA LEU A 22 1.49 -0.84 6.96
C LEU A 22 1.29 0.14 8.11
N GLU A 23 0.12 0.78 8.16
CA GLU A 23 -0.23 1.74 9.21
C GLU A 23 -0.21 1.07 10.58
N ARG A 24 -0.69 -0.18 10.66
CA ARG A 24 -0.69 -0.99 11.88
C ARG A 24 0.70 -1.41 12.34
N GLN A 25 1.59 -1.79 11.42
CA GLN A 25 2.92 -2.30 11.76
C GLN A 25 3.99 -1.23 11.94
N VAL A 26 3.87 -0.10 11.26
CA VAL A 26 4.91 0.93 11.24
C VAL A 26 4.46 2.15 12.03
N ALA A 27 3.47 2.88 11.52
CA ALA A 27 2.88 4.06 12.14
C ALA A 27 1.66 4.52 11.31
N PRO A 28 0.68 5.20 11.91
CA PRO A 28 -0.45 5.77 11.16
C PRO A 28 0.03 6.76 10.10
N CYS A 29 -0.64 6.77 8.94
CA CYS A 29 -0.28 7.66 7.85
C CYS A 29 -0.53 9.13 8.25
N PRO A 30 0.47 10.02 8.18
CA PRO A 30 0.31 11.43 8.54
C PRO A 30 -0.45 12.25 7.49
N VAL A 31 -0.71 11.66 6.32
CA VAL A 31 -1.39 12.28 5.18
C VAL A 31 -2.65 11.51 4.81
N THR A 32 -3.30 11.89 3.71
CA THR A 32 -4.53 11.21 3.27
C THR A 32 -4.26 9.79 2.81
N ARG A 33 -5.21 8.90 3.06
CA ARG A 33 -5.18 7.51 2.59
C ARG A 33 -5.02 7.40 1.07
N LEU A 34 -5.58 8.34 0.31
CA LEU A 34 -5.41 8.41 -1.14
C LEU A 34 -3.93 8.53 -1.55
N LEU A 35 -3.13 9.33 -0.83
CA LEU A 35 -1.69 9.47 -1.08
C LEU A 35 -0.92 8.19 -0.74
N LEU A 36 -1.30 7.49 0.32
CA LEU A 36 -0.73 6.18 0.65
C LEU A 36 -1.03 5.15 -0.44
N ILE A 37 -2.26 5.10 -0.93
CA ILE A 37 -2.64 4.21 -2.05
C ILE A 37 -1.87 4.58 -3.31
N ALA A 38 -1.73 5.87 -3.63
CA ALA A 38 -0.94 6.32 -4.77
C ALA A 38 0.54 5.92 -4.65
N TRP A 39 1.15 6.14 -3.48
CA TRP A 39 2.52 5.70 -3.22
C TRP A 39 2.67 4.17 -3.34
N LEU A 40 1.70 3.41 -2.83
CA LEU A 40 1.68 1.96 -2.98
C LEU A 40 1.53 1.54 -4.44
N THR A 41 0.75 2.24 -5.27
CA THR A 41 0.69 1.93 -6.72
C THR A 41 2.03 2.14 -7.43
N GLU A 42 2.84 3.11 -6.98
CA GLU A 42 4.19 3.30 -7.54
C GLU A 42 5.17 2.23 -7.04
N TRP A 43 5.00 1.75 -5.81
CA TRP A 43 5.83 0.70 -5.23
C TRP A 43 5.48 -0.70 -5.78
N VAL A 44 4.19 -0.93 -6.03
CA VAL A 44 3.65 -2.18 -6.54
C VAL A 44 3.65 -2.14 -8.06
N LEU A 45 4.77 -2.57 -8.65
CA LEU A 45 4.99 -2.66 -10.11
C LEU A 45 4.17 -3.77 -10.78
N GLY A 46 2.85 -3.81 -10.52
CA GLY A 46 1.91 -4.72 -11.14
C GLY A 46 1.18 -5.67 -10.18
N PRO A 47 0.17 -6.40 -10.70
CA PRO A 47 -0.72 -7.24 -9.90
C PRO A 47 -0.01 -8.42 -9.24
N GLU A 48 1.11 -8.89 -9.80
CA GLU A 48 1.90 -9.99 -9.21
C GLU A 48 2.58 -9.56 -7.91
N THR A 49 3.19 -8.37 -7.89
CA THR A 49 3.78 -7.76 -6.68
C THR A 49 2.70 -7.53 -5.62
N GLN A 50 1.51 -7.10 -6.04
CA GLN A 50 0.39 -6.94 -5.12
C GLN A 50 -0.04 -8.27 -4.50
N ALA A 51 -0.15 -9.31 -5.32
CA ALA A 51 -0.52 -10.64 -4.86
C ALA A 51 0.53 -11.22 -3.90
N ALA A 52 1.82 -10.98 -4.16
CA ALA A 52 2.90 -11.35 -3.24
C ALA A 52 2.74 -10.66 -1.88
N LEU A 53 2.63 -9.32 -1.87
CA LEU A 53 2.43 -8.55 -0.64
C LEU A 53 1.18 -8.96 0.13
N LYS A 54 0.08 -9.27 -0.58
CA LYS A 54 -1.14 -9.81 0.02
C LYS A 54 -0.93 -11.16 0.70
N ARG A 55 -0.12 -12.05 0.12
CA ARG A 55 0.19 -13.37 0.69
C ARG A 55 1.09 -13.26 1.91
N ASP A 56 1.93 -12.24 1.97
CA ASP A 56 2.77 -11.96 3.13
C ASP A 56 2.00 -11.32 4.29
N LEU A 57 0.75 -10.88 4.10
CA LEU A 57 -0.09 -10.40 5.21
C LEU A 57 -0.30 -11.51 6.25
N PRO A 58 -0.22 -11.21 7.56
CA PRO A 58 -0.07 -9.88 8.15
C PRO A 58 1.38 -9.39 8.26
N CYS A 59 2.39 -10.15 7.87
CA CYS A 59 3.80 -9.82 8.02
C CYS A 59 4.41 -9.23 6.74
N LEU A 60 4.18 -7.94 6.50
CA LEU A 60 4.72 -7.25 5.32
C LEU A 60 6.26 -7.26 5.28
N PRO A 61 6.86 -7.29 4.07
CA PRO A 61 8.30 -7.35 3.92
C PRO A 61 8.98 -6.12 4.53
N GLN A 62 10.14 -6.33 5.17
CA GLN A 62 10.88 -5.26 5.84
C GLN A 62 11.24 -4.12 4.89
N SER A 63 11.57 -4.42 3.63
CA SER A 63 11.87 -3.39 2.61
C SER A 63 10.70 -2.42 2.40
N LEU A 64 9.46 -2.93 2.39
CA LEU A 64 8.26 -2.10 2.26
C LEU A 64 8.04 -1.26 3.51
N LYS A 65 8.18 -1.86 4.70
CA LYS A 65 8.06 -1.15 5.98
C LYS A 65 9.08 -0.01 6.13
N SER A 66 10.34 -0.28 5.77
CA SER A 66 11.41 0.73 5.79
C SER A 66 11.15 1.85 4.78
N ALA A 67 10.71 1.52 3.57
CA ALA A 67 10.37 2.52 2.55
C ALA A 67 9.18 3.40 3.00
N TYR A 68 8.15 2.79 3.59
CA TYR A 68 7.00 3.50 4.14
C TYR A 68 7.40 4.42 5.30
N ALA A 69 8.23 3.95 6.23
CA ALA A 69 8.76 4.77 7.32
C ALA A 69 9.48 6.03 6.79
N VAL A 70 10.39 5.87 5.83
CA VAL A 70 11.10 7.01 5.22
C VAL A 70 10.11 7.98 4.54
N TRP A 71 9.13 7.43 3.83
CA TRP A 71 8.12 8.22 3.14
C TRP A 71 7.25 9.04 4.10
N ILE A 72 6.69 8.44 5.16
CA ILE A 72 5.86 9.17 6.12
C ILE A 72 6.64 10.24 6.88
N HIS A 73 7.92 10.01 7.17
CA HIS A 73 8.79 11.01 7.78
C HIS A 73 9.00 12.22 6.86
N HIS A 74 9.09 12.00 5.55
CA HIS A 74 9.20 13.09 4.56
C HIS A 74 7.85 13.78 4.30
N SER A 75 6.75 13.02 4.30
CA SER A 75 5.40 13.53 4.02
C SER A 75 4.75 14.28 5.18
N GLY A 76 5.09 13.93 6.42
CA GLY A 76 4.56 14.55 7.65
C GLY A 76 5.34 15.77 8.16
N GLY A 77 6.46 16.13 7.54
CA GLY A 77 7.36 17.19 8.00
C GLY A 77 7.13 18.58 7.39
N ARG A 78 5.90 18.91 6.99
CA ARG A 78 5.57 20.28 6.51
C ARG A 78 5.07 21.17 7.64
#